data_AF-A0A349JRY6-F1
#
_entry.id   AF-A0A349JRY6-F1
#
_cell.length_a   1.000
_cell.length_b   1.000
_cell.length_c   1.000
_cell.angle_alpha   90.00
_cell.angle_beta   90.00
_cell.angle_gamma   90.00
#
_symmetry.space_group_name_H-M   'P 1'
#
loop_
_entity.id
_entity.type
_entity.pdbx_description
1 polymer ?
#
loop_
_entity_poly.entity_id
_entity_poly.type
_entity_poly.pdbx_seq_one_letter_code
_entity_poly.pdbx_strand_id
1 'polypeptide(L)'
;MSTLYIVATPIGNLSDASGRSIEVLGAVDGILAEDTRRTRKLLDRYDLRTSLTSLHGHNETSRIPRVVTRLDAGESLALVSDAGTPLLSDPGERLVRAVLDAGHTVTPVPGPSAILSALMGAGFATVPFIFHG
;
A
#
# COMPACT_ATOMS: atom_id res chain seq x y z
N MET A 1 -4.64 11.14 16.61
CA MET A 1 -3.57 10.97 15.61
C MET A 1 -3.82 9.66 14.92
N SER A 2 -4.11 9.71 13.62
CA SER A 2 -4.54 8.54 12.85
C SER A 2 -3.43 8.06 11.93
N THR A 3 -3.57 6.85 11.39
CA THR A 3 -2.49 6.21 10.63
C THR A 3 -2.92 5.86 9.22
N LEU A 4 -2.09 6.25 8.24
CA LEU A 4 -2.07 5.66 6.90
C LEU A 4 -1.03 4.55 6.86
N TYR A 5 -1.46 3.31 6.67
CA TYR A 5 -0.58 2.16 6.49
C TYR A 5 -0.20 2.01 5.01
N ILE A 6 1.08 1.81 4.72
CA ILE A 6 1.55 1.49 3.36
C ILE A 6 1.79 -0.02 3.31
N VAL A 7 0.93 -0.74 2.62
CA VAL A 7 0.87 -2.21 2.70
C VAL A 7 1.23 -2.83 1.36
N ALA A 8 2.32 -3.60 1.35
CA ALA A 8 2.71 -4.37 0.18
C ALA A 8 1.78 -5.55 -0.10
N THR A 9 1.49 -5.78 -1.39
CA THR A 9 0.64 -6.87 -1.86
C THR A 9 1.47 -7.92 -2.60
N PRO A 10 0.98 -9.17 -2.73
CA PRO A 10 1.70 -10.20 -3.45
C PRO A 10 1.97 -9.88 -4.94
N ILE A 11 3.16 -10.24 -5.43
CA ILE A 11 3.61 -10.00 -6.82
C ILE A 11 3.31 -11.16 -7.78
N GLY A 12 2.46 -12.12 -7.39
CA GLY A 12 2.06 -13.24 -8.25
C GLY A 12 1.61 -14.49 -7.49
N ASN A 13 2.11 -14.70 -6.27
CA ASN A 13 1.70 -15.79 -5.40
C ASN A 13 1.01 -15.24 -4.16
N LEU A 14 -0.30 -15.49 -4.01
CA LEU A 14 -1.09 -14.95 -2.89
C LEU A 14 -0.58 -15.38 -1.51
N SER A 15 0.24 -16.43 -1.42
CA SER A 15 0.85 -16.88 -0.16
C SER A 15 1.98 -15.98 0.34
N ASP A 16 2.45 -15.03 -0.47
CA ASP A 16 3.50 -14.07 -0.09
C ASP A 16 2.95 -12.90 0.74
N ALA A 17 1.63 -12.84 0.96
CA ALA A 17 1.04 -11.87 1.87
C ALA A 17 1.50 -12.17 3.31
N SER A 18 2.13 -11.18 3.97
CA SER A 18 2.59 -11.35 5.35
C SER A 18 1.40 -11.38 6.32
N GLY A 19 1.52 -12.09 7.44
CA GLY A 19 0.47 -12.10 8.47
C GLY A 19 0.09 -10.69 8.94
N ARG A 20 1.09 -9.81 9.10
CA ARG A 20 0.88 -8.40 9.44
C ARG A 20 0.14 -7.61 8.35
N SER A 21 0.36 -7.92 7.06
CA SER A 21 -0.40 -7.27 5.98
C SER A 21 -1.90 -7.62 6.06
N ILE A 22 -2.22 -8.89 6.33
CA ILE A 22 -3.61 -9.36 6.46
C ILE A 22 -4.28 -8.75 7.69
N GLU A 23 -3.57 -8.72 8.83
CA GLU A 23 -4.05 -8.08 10.06
C GLU A 23 -4.39 -6.60 9.85
N VAL A 24 -3.46 -5.83 9.25
CA VAL A 24 -3.68 -4.40 8.98
C VAL A 24 -4.85 -4.20 8.01
N LEU A 25 -4.91 -4.94 6.90
CA LEU A 25 -5.99 -4.81 5.93
C LEU A 25 -7.36 -5.17 6.50
N GLY A 26 -7.41 -6.07 7.49
CA GLY A 26 -8.64 -6.42 8.22
C GLY A 26 -9.04 -5.44 9.31
N ALA A 27 -8.11 -4.65 9.85
CA ALA A 27 -8.33 -3.76 10.99
C ALA A 27 -8.57 -2.28 10.60
N VAL A 28 -8.12 -1.85 9.43
CA VAL A 28 -8.33 -0.46 8.95
C VAL A 28 -9.78 -0.21 8.51
N ASP A 29 -10.22 1.05 8.59
CA ASP A 29 -11.57 1.49 8.21
C ASP A 29 -11.76 1.55 6.68
N GLY A 30 -10.68 1.63 5.92
CA GLY A 30 -10.72 1.61 4.47
C GLY A 30 -9.38 1.38 3.80
N ILE A 31 -9.43 0.83 2.60
CA ILE A 31 -8.27 0.54 1.77
C ILE A 31 -8.35 1.37 0.48
N LEU A 32 -7.28 2.11 0.22
CA LEU A 32 -7.00 2.84 -1.00
C LEU A 32 -6.21 1.92 -1.92
N ALA A 33 -6.74 1.62 -3.10
CA ALA A 33 -6.15 0.64 -4.02
C ALA A 33 -6.13 1.17 -5.45
N GLU A 34 -5.07 0.87 -6.20
CA GLU A 34 -4.99 1.22 -7.62
C GLU A 34 -6.07 0.51 -8.46
N ASP A 35 -6.06 -0.83 -8.47
CA ASP A 35 -7.16 -1.66 -8.98
C ASP A 35 -7.89 -2.36 -7.84
N THR A 36 -9.06 -1.83 -7.49
CA THR A 36 -9.93 -2.41 -6.44
C THR A 36 -10.37 -3.83 -6.76
N ARG A 37 -10.45 -4.25 -8.02
CA ARG A 37 -10.82 -5.62 -8.40
C ARG A 37 -9.71 -6.60 -8.07
N ARG A 38 -8.45 -6.18 -8.26
CA ARG A 38 -7.27 -7.00 -7.92
C ARG A 38 -7.13 -7.12 -6.41
N THR A 39 -7.23 -6.02 -5.68
CA THR A 39 -7.22 -6.03 -4.22
C THR A 39 -8.39 -6.84 -3.65
N ARG A 40 -9.58 -6.79 -4.27
CA ARG A 40 -10.74 -7.59 -3.82
C ARG A 40 -10.44 -9.09 -3.82
N LYS A 41 -9.78 -9.62 -4.84
CA LYS A 41 -9.36 -11.05 -4.87
C LYS A 41 -8.46 -11.43 -3.70
N LEU A 42 -7.54 -10.54 -3.31
CA LEU A 42 -6.69 -10.75 -2.13
C LEU A 42 -7.54 -10.77 -0.86
N LEU A 43 -8.42 -9.78 -0.68
CA LEU A 43 -9.29 -9.71 0.50
C LEU A 43 -10.23 -10.91 0.61
N ASP A 44 -10.83 -11.35 -0.49
CA ASP A 44 -11.74 -12.50 -0.53
C ASP A 44 -11.04 -13.81 -0.15
N ARG A 45 -9.76 -14.00 -0.53
CA ARG A 45 -8.96 -15.17 -0.13
C ARG A 45 -8.81 -15.27 1.39
N TYR A 46 -8.78 -14.15 2.09
CA TYR A 46 -8.58 -14.07 3.54
C TYR A 46 -9.87 -13.67 4.29
N ASP A 47 -11.04 -13.75 3.63
CA ASP A 47 -12.36 -13.38 4.17
C ASP A 47 -12.42 -11.96 4.78
N LEU A 48 -11.70 -11.01 4.16
CA LEU A 48 -11.65 -9.62 4.60
C LEU A 48 -12.72 -8.77 3.88
N ARG A 49 -13.49 -8.01 4.66
CA ARG A 49 -14.64 -7.22 4.16
C ARG A 49 -14.40 -5.71 4.12
N THR A 50 -13.19 -5.28 4.44
CA THR A 50 -12.81 -3.86 4.49
C THR A 50 -13.14 -3.14 3.18
N SER A 51 -13.66 -1.92 3.31
CA SER A 51 -14.12 -1.12 2.17
C SER A 51 -12.95 -0.73 1.26
N LEU A 52 -13.18 -0.77 -0.06
CA LEU A 52 -12.18 -0.37 -1.06
C LEU A 52 -12.57 0.95 -1.70
N THR A 53 -11.57 1.81 -1.88
CA THR A 53 -11.67 3.06 -2.62
C THR A 53 -10.55 3.09 -3.66
N SER A 54 -10.89 3.30 -4.93
CA SER A 54 -9.86 3.39 -5.98
C SER A 54 -8.98 4.63 -5.77
N LEU A 55 -7.66 4.50 -5.88
CA LEU A 55 -6.71 5.61 -5.90
C LEU A 55 -5.62 5.30 -6.92
N HIS A 56 -5.56 6.08 -7.99
CA HIS A 56 -4.60 5.92 -9.08
C HIS A 56 -4.08 7.28 -9.53
N GLY A 57 -2.98 7.33 -10.30
CA GLY A 57 -2.29 8.60 -10.63
C GLY A 57 -3.19 9.72 -11.17
N HIS A 58 -4.20 9.38 -11.99
CA HIS A 58 -5.15 10.36 -12.54
C HIS A 58 -6.09 11.00 -11.50
N ASN A 59 -6.39 10.32 -10.38
CA ASN A 59 -7.36 10.79 -9.39
C ASN A 59 -6.75 11.12 -8.03
N GLU A 60 -5.47 10.81 -7.81
CA GLU A 60 -4.76 10.99 -6.54
C GLU A 60 -4.97 12.39 -5.96
N THR A 61 -4.64 13.44 -6.72
CA THR A 61 -4.75 14.84 -6.28
C THR A 61 -6.18 15.19 -5.82
N SER A 62 -7.19 14.72 -6.54
CA SER A 62 -8.59 14.98 -6.19
C SER A 62 -9.07 14.22 -4.96
N ARG A 63 -8.42 13.09 -4.63
CA ARG A 63 -8.80 12.23 -3.49
C ARG A 63 -8.11 12.61 -2.19
N ILE A 64 -6.95 13.26 -2.25
CA ILE A 64 -6.18 13.68 -1.07
C ILE A 64 -7.05 14.38 -0.02
N PRO A 65 -7.85 15.42 -0.33
CA PRO A 65 -8.64 16.12 0.69
C PRO A 65 -9.58 15.18 1.43
N ARG A 66 -10.25 14.27 0.71
CA ARG A 66 -11.17 13.29 1.31
C ARG A 66 -10.45 12.27 2.18
N VAL A 67 -9.25 11.85 1.81
CA VAL A 67 -8.45 10.93 2.62
C VAL A 67 -8.00 11.61 3.92
N VAL A 68 -7.50 12.84 3.83
CA VAL A 68 -7.08 13.62 5.01
C VAL A 68 -8.27 13.85 5.95
N THR A 69 -9.45 14.22 5.43
CA THR A 69 -10.66 14.39 6.26
C THR A 69 -11.03 13.11 7.02
N ARG A 70 -10.87 11.92 6.41
CA ARG A 70 -11.13 10.65 7.11
C ARG A 70 -10.13 10.41 8.24
N LEU A 71 -8.85 10.69 8.01
CA LEU A 71 -7.82 10.60 9.04
C LEU A 71 -8.06 11.61 10.17
N ASP A 72 -8.48 12.84 9.86
CA ASP A 72 -8.87 13.86 10.84
C ASP A 72 -10.03 13.38 11.73
N ALA A 73 -10.95 12.59 11.17
CA ALA A 73 -12.07 11.97 11.89
C ALA A 73 -11.66 10.79 12.79
N GLY A 74 -10.37 10.42 12.82
CA GLY A 74 -9.87 9.31 13.65
C GLY A 74 -9.76 7.97 12.93
N GLU A 75 -10.13 7.88 11.64
CA GLU A 75 -10.08 6.63 10.89
C GLU A 75 -8.64 6.23 10.56
N SER A 76 -8.36 4.92 10.57
CA SER A 76 -7.12 4.35 10.06
C SER A 76 -7.34 3.82 8.64
N LEU A 77 -6.42 4.11 7.73
CA LEU A 77 -6.53 3.74 6.32
C LEU A 77 -5.31 2.95 5.87
N ALA A 78 -5.46 2.12 4.85
CA ALA A 78 -4.33 1.49 4.17
C ALA A 78 -4.24 1.96 2.71
N LEU A 79 -3.03 2.15 2.20
CA LEU A 79 -2.71 2.26 0.79
C LEU A 79 -2.04 0.96 0.33
N VAL A 80 -2.56 0.37 -0.74
CA VAL A 80 -1.99 -0.80 -1.40
C VAL A 80 -1.71 -0.48 -2.87
N SER A 81 -0.71 -1.16 -3.45
CA SER A 81 -0.53 -1.20 -4.90
C SER A 81 -1.06 -2.50 -5.48
N ASP A 82 -1.15 -2.53 -6.80
CA ASP A 82 -1.60 -3.69 -7.56
C ASP A 82 -0.74 -4.92 -7.30
N ALA A 83 0.58 -4.74 -7.22
CA ALA A 83 1.52 -5.79 -6.88
C ALA A 83 2.78 -5.21 -6.24
N GLY A 84 3.20 -5.79 -5.12
CA GLY A 84 4.48 -5.48 -4.50
C GLY A 84 4.37 -4.31 -3.54
N THR A 85 5.44 -3.52 -3.46
CA THR A 85 5.59 -2.45 -2.48
C THR A 85 5.06 -1.14 -3.06
N PRO A 86 4.04 -0.50 -2.47
CA PRO A 86 3.50 0.75 -2.99
C PRO A 86 4.57 1.84 -3.06
N LEU A 87 4.34 2.85 -3.90
CA LEU A 87 5.23 3.99 -4.16
C LEU A 87 6.47 3.66 -5.02
N LEU A 88 6.78 2.39 -5.28
CA LEU A 88 7.84 2.00 -6.21
C LEU A 88 7.26 1.79 -7.60
N SER A 89 7.22 2.88 -8.39
CA SER A 89 6.57 2.95 -9.70
C SER A 89 5.03 2.95 -9.66
N ASP A 90 4.45 3.09 -8.46
CA ASP A 90 3.00 3.14 -8.20
C ASP A 90 2.57 4.53 -7.70
N PRO A 91 1.28 4.92 -7.86
CA PRO A 91 0.75 6.17 -7.30
C PRO A 91 0.75 6.20 -5.76
N GLY A 92 0.67 7.40 -5.18
CA GLY A 92 0.49 7.57 -3.74
C GLY A 92 1.53 8.46 -3.03
N GLU A 93 2.61 8.86 -3.71
CA GLU A 93 3.63 9.72 -3.12
C GLU A 93 3.06 11.06 -2.63
N ARG A 94 2.15 11.66 -3.41
CA ARG A 94 1.52 12.94 -3.05
C ARG A 94 0.58 12.75 -1.87
N LEU A 95 -0.12 11.61 -1.81
CA LEU A 95 -0.94 11.27 -0.65
C LEU A 95 -0.10 11.13 0.61
N VAL A 96 1.00 10.37 0.57
CA VAL A 96 1.90 10.20 1.71
C VAL A 96 2.41 11.55 2.21
N ARG A 97 2.83 12.42 1.29
CA ARG A 97 3.25 13.79 1.62
C ARG A 97 2.15 14.56 2.34
N ALA A 98 0.94 14.59 1.77
CA ALA A 98 -0.19 15.31 2.34
C ALA A 98 -0.62 14.79 3.72
N VAL A 99 -0.54 13.47 3.94
CA VAL A 99 -0.84 12.86 5.25
C VAL A 99 0.17 13.28 6.32
N LEU A 100 1.47 13.30 5.98
CA LEU A 100 2.52 13.77 6.89
C LEU A 100 2.39 15.26 7.17
N ASP A 101 2.14 16.07 6.14
CA ASP A 101 1.98 17.53 6.27
C ASP A 101 0.74 17.89 7.13
N ALA A 102 -0.28 17.03 7.15
CA ALA A 102 -1.46 17.15 8.03
C ALA A 102 -1.22 16.68 9.48
N GLY A 103 -0.03 16.19 9.82
CA GLY A 103 0.33 15.75 11.17
C GLY A 103 -0.14 14.34 11.54
N HIS A 104 -0.54 13.53 10.56
CA HIS A 104 -0.90 12.12 10.75
C HIS A 104 0.32 11.21 10.58
N THR A 105 0.16 9.95 11.00
CA THR A 105 1.24 8.95 10.91
C THR A 105 1.19 8.20 9.60
N VAL A 106 2.35 7.98 8.97
CA VAL A 106 2.51 7.03 7.86
C VAL A 106 3.32 5.84 8.36
N THR A 107 2.75 4.64 8.28
CA THR A 107 3.40 3.41 8.77
C THR A 107 3.62 2.41 7.63
N PRO A 108 4.87 2.16 7.20
CA PRO A 108 5.15 1.12 6.24
C PRO A 108 5.00 -0.28 6.86
N VAL A 109 4.36 -1.19 6.13
CA VAL A 109 4.26 -2.61 6.43
C VAL A 109 5.20 -3.37 5.47
N PRO A 110 6.29 -3.99 5.98
CA PRO A 110 7.19 -4.77 5.15
C PRO A 110 6.47 -5.90 4.42
N GLY A 111 6.89 -6.18 3.19
CA GLY A 111 6.30 -7.24 2.38
C GLY A 111 6.97 -7.39 1.01
N PRO A 112 6.29 -8.06 0.06
CA PRO A 112 6.88 -8.42 -1.22
C PRO A 112 7.42 -7.23 -2.02
N SER A 113 8.62 -7.40 -2.58
CA SER A 113 9.27 -6.45 -3.48
C SER A 113 9.90 -7.21 -4.64
N ALA A 114 9.45 -6.93 -5.87
CA ALA A 114 9.98 -7.58 -7.07
C ALA A 114 11.48 -7.27 -7.25
N ILE A 115 11.88 -6.01 -6.98
CA ILE A 115 13.26 -5.53 -7.12
C ILE A 115 14.19 -6.30 -6.19
N LEU A 116 13.84 -6.38 -4.89
CA LEU A 116 14.69 -7.06 -3.91
C LEU A 116 14.70 -8.57 -4.14
N SER A 117 13.56 -9.16 -4.51
CA SER A 117 13.47 -10.59 -4.83
C SER A 117 14.38 -10.96 -6.02
N ALA A 118 14.37 -10.13 -7.07
CA ALA A 118 15.23 -10.32 -8.23
C ALA A 118 16.71 -10.14 -7.85
N LEU A 119 17.07 -9.07 -7.13
CA LEU A 119 18.44 -8.79 -6.71
C LEU A 119 19.05 -9.95 -5.91
N MET A 120 18.29 -10.50 -4.96
CA MET A 120 18.72 -11.63 -4.13
C MET A 120 18.99 -12.91 -4.93
N GLY A 121 18.21 -13.15 -6.00
CA GLY A 121 18.36 -14.33 -6.85
C GLY A 121 19.33 -14.16 -8.02
N ALA A 122 19.81 -12.95 -8.29
CA ALA A 122 20.54 -12.62 -9.52
C ALA A 122 22.01 -13.08 -9.54
N GLY A 123 22.59 -13.41 -8.38
CA GLY A 123 24.01 -13.80 -8.28
C GLY A 123 25.00 -12.63 -8.47
N PHE A 124 24.52 -11.38 -8.47
CA PHE A 124 25.35 -10.18 -8.51
C PHE A 124 25.69 -9.67 -7.11
N ALA A 125 26.65 -8.75 -7.03
CA ALA A 125 26.87 -7.98 -5.82
C ALA A 125 25.59 -7.20 -5.48
N THR A 126 25.08 -7.37 -4.27
CA THR A 126 23.84 -6.73 -3.81
C THR A 126 24.07 -5.34 -3.23
N VAL A 127 25.34 -4.96 -3.00
CA VAL A 127 25.74 -3.67 -2.46
C VAL A 127 27.02 -3.18 -3.17
N PRO A 128 27.05 -1.93 -3.67
CA PRO A 128 25.90 -1.03 -3.84
C PRO A 128 24.96 -1.54 -4.95
N PHE A 129 23.68 -1.19 -4.87
CA PHE A 129 22.73 -1.36 -5.98
C PHE A 129 21.96 -0.05 -6.20
N ILE A 130 21.48 0.16 -7.43
CA ILE A 130 20.69 1.33 -7.84
C ILE A 130 19.45 0.85 -8.59
N PHE A 131 18.28 1.41 -8.29
CA PHE A 131 17.01 1.14 -8.97
C PHE A 131 16.59 2.35 -9.82
N HIS A 132 16.12 2.11 -11.05
CA HIS A 132 15.80 3.15 -12.04
C HIS A 132 14.36 3.10 -12.60
N GLY A 133 13.50 2.21 -12.08
CA GLY A 133 12.18 1.94 -12.65
C GLY A 133 12.06 0.54 -13.23
#